data_AF-A0A821ZCC0-F1
#
_entry.id   AF-A0A821ZCC0-F1
#
_cell.length_a   1.000
_cell.length_b   1.000
_cell.length_c   1.000
_cell.angle_alpha   90.00
_cell.angle_beta   90.00
_cell.angle_gamma   90.00
#
_symmetry.space_group_name_H-M   'P 1'
#
loop_
_entity.id
_entity.type
_entity.pdbx_description
1 polymer ?
#
loop_
_entity_poly.entity_id
_entity_poly.type
_entity_poly.pdbx_seq_one_letter_code
_entity_poly.pdbx_strand_id
1 'polypeptide(L)'
;AIGFFWAILWILIYVDSPDNHTYISIIEKKIILENTQQSSNNNDRFHTPWRAILTSSVCWALFIMHTCSNWGTYTFLTSIPKYMDEALGFDIKSARSFLPAIFVLGLAFMTCQHKYTAVILLTIGVGLTGCCFGGGFALVPNDIAPAYAGIIFGISNTFATIPGIISPYVVGALTEKDPNNWSIIFFLCTIIYIIGLIIFLLFGSSELQPWAIKQIENNVLYDDLLSKQNNETTEKILNLEN
;
A
#
# COMPACT_ATOMS: atom_id res chain seq x y z
N ALA A 1 -3.71 -26.72 8.38
CA ALA A 1 -2.84 -27.00 9.56
C ALA A 1 -1.90 -25.82 9.85
N ILE A 2 -1.00 -25.47 8.93
CA ILE A 2 0.00 -24.39 9.13
C ILE A 2 -0.64 -23.02 9.40
N GLY A 3 -1.71 -22.66 8.69
CA GLY A 3 -2.41 -21.39 8.91
C GLY A 3 -3.07 -21.26 10.29
N PHE A 4 -3.65 -22.36 10.82
CA PHE A 4 -4.22 -22.37 12.17
C PHE A 4 -3.14 -22.29 13.24
N PHE A 5 -2.00 -22.97 13.03
CA PHE A 5 -0.85 -22.83 13.92
C PHE A 5 -0.33 -21.39 13.95
N TRP A 6 -0.20 -20.73 12.80
CA TRP A 6 0.20 -19.33 12.72
C TRP A 6 -0.82 -18.40 13.40
N ALA A 7 -2.12 -18.63 13.21
CA ALA A 7 -3.16 -17.84 13.85
C ALA A 7 -3.13 -17.97 15.38
N ILE A 8 -2.95 -19.19 15.89
CA ILE A 8 -2.80 -19.43 17.35
C ILE A 8 -1.54 -18.72 17.86
N LEU A 9 -0.41 -18.85 17.16
CA LEU A 9 0.83 -18.17 17.51
C LEU A 9 0.64 -16.64 17.54
N TRP A 10 -0.05 -16.07 16.55
CA TRP A 10 -0.33 -14.64 16.47
C TRP A 10 -1.19 -14.18 17.65
N ILE A 11 -2.26 -14.90 17.98
CA ILE A 11 -3.13 -14.56 19.13
C ILE A 11 -2.37 -14.59 20.45
N LEU A 12 -1.40 -15.49 20.61
CA LEU A 12 -0.61 -15.60 21.83
C LEU A 12 0.47 -14.51 21.98
N ILE A 13 0.95 -13.94 20.87
CA ILE A 13 2.07 -12.99 20.84
C ILE A 13 1.59 -11.55 20.64
N TYR A 14 0.48 -11.34 19.93
CA TYR A 14 0.00 -10.02 19.51
C TYR A 14 -0.61 -9.23 20.67
N VAL A 15 -0.25 -7.95 20.75
CA VAL A 15 -0.80 -6.98 21.71
C VAL A 15 -1.06 -5.67 20.97
N ASP A 16 -2.25 -5.09 21.16
CA ASP A 16 -2.71 -3.89 20.45
C ASP A 16 -1.98 -2.60 20.86
N SER A 17 -1.57 -2.48 22.13
CA SER A 17 -0.91 -1.30 22.67
C SER A 17 0.34 -1.67 23.46
N PRO A 18 1.44 -0.91 23.33
CA PRO A 18 2.64 -1.10 24.15
C PRO A 18 2.36 -0.99 25.65
N ASP A 19 1.23 -0.39 26.05
CA ASP A 19 0.83 -0.31 27.45
C ASP A 19 0.51 -1.66 28.08
N ASN A 20 -0.08 -2.57 27.30
CA ASN A 20 -0.53 -3.88 27.74
C ASN A 20 0.52 -4.98 27.54
N HIS A 21 1.70 -4.63 27.02
CA HIS A 21 2.73 -5.62 26.68
C HIS A 21 3.55 -6.00 27.92
N THR A 22 3.54 -7.28 28.29
CA THR A 22 4.19 -7.79 29.52
C THR A 22 5.72 -7.85 29.43
N TYR A 23 6.28 -7.96 28.21
CA TYR A 23 7.71 -8.20 27.99
C TYR A 23 8.48 -6.97 27.48
N ILE A 24 7.84 -5.80 27.42
CA ILE A 24 8.49 -4.58 26.90
C ILE A 24 9.38 -3.96 27.98
N SER A 25 10.55 -3.47 27.58
CA SER A 25 11.41 -2.72 28.49
C SER A 25 10.76 -1.39 28.86
N ILE A 26 10.90 -0.97 30.12
CA ILE A 26 10.37 0.32 30.61
C ILE A 26 10.95 1.50 29.81
N ILE A 27 12.22 1.39 29.39
CA ILE A 27 12.91 2.41 28.58
C ILE A 27 12.27 2.50 27.19
N GLU A 28 12.08 1.35 26.54
CA GLU A 28 11.47 1.26 25.21
C GLU A 28 10.02 1.76 25.25
N LYS A 29 9.25 1.32 26.25
CA LYS A 29 7.88 1.79 26.49
C LYS A 29 7.83 3.31 26.62
N LYS A 30 8.74 3.91 27.40
CA LYS A 30 8.80 5.36 27.57
C LYS A 30 9.09 6.09 26.25
N ILE A 31 10.08 5.63 25.47
CA ILE A 31 10.43 6.23 24.18
C ILE A 31 9.25 6.15 23.20
N ILE A 32 8.58 4.99 23.13
CA ILE A 32 7.43 4.80 22.24
C ILE A 32 6.29 5.73 22.66
N LEU A 33 5.97 5.78 23.96
CA LEU A 33 4.88 6.63 24.45
C LEU A 33 5.19 8.11 24.23
N GLU A 34 6.40 8.59 24.49
CA GLU A 34 6.77 9.99 24.22
C GLU A 34 6.64 10.35 22.74
N ASN A 35 7.03 9.45 21.82
CA ASN A 35 6.90 9.67 20.38
C ASN A 35 5.48 9.43 19.84
N THR A 36 4.65 8.66 20.57
CA THR A 36 3.27 8.31 20.17
C THR A 36 2.24 9.27 20.79
N GLN A 37 2.53 9.90 21.93
CA GLN A 37 1.59 10.76 22.70
C GLN A 37 1.21 12.07 22.00
N GLN A 38 1.88 12.45 20.90
CA GLN A 38 1.33 13.48 19.99
C GLN A 38 0.09 13.01 19.20
N SER A 39 -0.20 11.70 19.18
CA SER A 39 -1.27 11.11 18.36
C SER A 39 -2.31 10.28 19.13
N SER A 40 -2.19 10.10 20.45
CA SER A 40 -3.14 9.26 21.19
C SER A 40 -3.19 9.63 22.67
N ASN A 41 -4.16 10.45 23.04
CA ASN A 41 -4.80 10.33 24.35
C ASN A 41 -6.26 10.00 24.06
N ASN A 42 -6.69 8.84 24.56
CA ASN A 42 -8.05 8.30 24.63
C ASN A 42 -8.62 7.59 23.39
N ASN A 43 -9.35 6.51 23.71
CA ASN A 43 -10.03 5.56 22.83
C ASN A 43 -11.19 6.16 22.01
N ASP A 44 -11.20 7.47 21.77
CA ASP A 44 -12.25 8.12 21.02
C ASP A 44 -11.91 8.12 19.53
N ARG A 45 -12.84 7.56 18.75
CA ARG A 45 -12.72 7.42 17.29
C ARG A 45 -12.52 8.81 16.68
N PHE A 46 -11.29 9.12 16.27
CA PHE A 46 -10.99 10.33 15.51
C PHE A 46 -11.97 10.49 14.35
N HIS A 47 -12.68 11.62 14.31
CA HIS A 47 -13.60 11.88 13.22
C HIS A 47 -12.81 11.95 11.91
N THR A 48 -13.08 11.02 10.99
CA THR A 48 -12.30 10.92 9.76
C THR A 48 -12.53 12.15 8.88
N PRO A 49 -11.48 12.92 8.53
CA PRO A 49 -11.63 14.15 7.76
C PRO A 49 -11.76 13.83 6.26
N TRP A 50 -12.86 13.18 5.86
CA TRP A 50 -13.12 12.70 4.50
C TRP A 50 -12.88 13.76 3.43
N ARG A 51 -13.38 14.97 3.66
CA ARG A 51 -13.21 16.07 2.71
C ARG A 51 -11.74 16.44 2.56
N ALA A 52 -10.96 16.49 3.64
CA ALA A 52 -9.55 16.84 3.57
C ALA A 52 -8.74 15.77 2.82
N ILE A 53 -9.00 14.49 3.11
CA ILE A 53 -8.33 13.37 2.42
C ILE A 53 -8.65 13.38 0.92
N LEU A 54 -9.92 13.52 0.55
CA LEU A 54 -10.36 13.47 -0.86
C LEU A 54 -10.08 14.76 -1.65
N THR A 55 -9.67 15.85 -1.00
CA THR A 55 -9.30 17.11 -1.68
C THR A 55 -7.80 17.37 -1.65
N SER A 56 -7.02 16.61 -0.88
CA SER A 56 -5.56 16.76 -0.82
C SER A 56 -4.89 16.29 -2.10
N SER A 57 -4.06 17.15 -2.68
CA SER A 57 -3.25 16.84 -3.87
C SER A 57 -2.28 15.69 -3.62
N VAL A 58 -1.69 15.60 -2.42
CA VAL A 58 -0.74 14.56 -2.02
C VAL A 58 -1.42 13.20 -1.96
N CYS A 59 -2.63 13.13 -1.40
CA CYS A 59 -3.43 11.89 -1.38
C CYS A 59 -3.78 11.43 -2.80
N TRP A 60 -4.20 12.33 -3.70
CA TRP A 60 -4.47 11.98 -5.09
C TRP A 60 -3.21 11.54 -5.85
N ALA A 61 -2.08 12.21 -5.63
CA ALA A 61 -0.80 11.80 -6.22
C ALA A 61 -0.42 10.37 -5.82
N LEU A 62 -0.65 10.02 -4.55
CA LEU A 62 -0.45 8.67 -4.02
C LEU A 62 -1.39 7.65 -4.65
N PHE A 63 -2.69 7.96 -4.73
CA PHE A 63 -3.66 7.02 -5.30
C PHE A 63 -3.38 6.74 -6.78
N ILE A 64 -3.04 7.78 -7.54
CA ILE A 64 -2.69 7.66 -8.96
C ILE A 64 -1.39 6.88 -9.12
N MET A 65 -0.35 7.20 -8.33
CA MET A 65 0.91 6.46 -8.36
C MET A 65 0.72 4.97 -8.04
N HIS A 66 -0.06 4.64 -7.00
CA HIS A 66 -0.37 3.26 -6.63
C HIS A 66 -1.09 2.53 -7.77
N THR A 67 -2.05 3.21 -8.41
CA THR A 67 -2.79 2.67 -9.56
C THR A 67 -1.88 2.42 -10.76
N CYS A 68 -1.02 3.38 -11.12
CA CYS A 68 -0.04 3.22 -12.20
C CYS A 68 0.94 2.07 -11.92
N SER A 69 1.40 1.93 -10.67
CA SER A 69 2.28 0.84 -10.25
C SER A 69 1.62 -0.54 -10.38
N ASN A 70 0.39 -0.66 -9.89
CA ASN A 70 -0.38 -1.91 -9.97
C ASN A 70 -0.77 -2.27 -11.41
N TRP A 71 -0.95 -1.28 -12.30
CA TRP A 71 -1.18 -1.55 -13.71
C TRP A 71 -0.09 -2.42 -14.31
N GLY A 72 1.17 -1.99 -14.23
CA GLY A 72 2.23 -2.78 -14.84
C GLY A 72 2.47 -4.09 -14.08
N THR A 73 2.39 -4.09 -12.74
CA THR A 73 2.53 -5.33 -11.94
C THR A 73 1.49 -6.38 -12.35
N TYR A 74 0.21 -6.04 -12.43
CA TYR A 74 -0.83 -6.99 -12.84
C TYR A 74 -0.76 -7.34 -14.32
N THR A 75 -0.44 -6.38 -15.19
CA THR A 75 -0.27 -6.63 -16.63
C THR A 75 0.80 -7.69 -16.84
N PHE A 76 1.98 -7.52 -16.25
CA PHE A 76 3.05 -8.51 -16.37
C PHE A 76 2.67 -9.83 -15.69
N LEU A 77 2.17 -9.80 -14.45
CA LEU A 77 1.81 -11.02 -13.71
C LEU A 77 0.82 -11.90 -14.48
N THR A 78 -0.21 -11.30 -15.07
CA THR A 78 -1.27 -12.03 -15.81
C THR A 78 -0.85 -12.41 -17.23
N SER A 79 0.01 -11.61 -17.84
CA SER A 79 0.39 -11.76 -19.24
C SER A 79 1.68 -12.55 -19.44
N ILE A 80 2.47 -12.79 -18.37
CA ILE A 80 3.70 -13.60 -18.43
C ILE A 80 3.43 -14.96 -19.10
N PRO A 81 2.44 -15.77 -18.67
CA PRO A 81 2.19 -17.05 -19.32
C PRO A 81 1.82 -16.89 -20.81
N LYS A 82 0.99 -15.89 -21.14
CA LYS A 82 0.56 -15.65 -22.53
C LYS A 82 1.71 -15.20 -23.43
N TYR A 83 2.54 -14.28 -22.94
CA TYR A 83 3.73 -13.78 -23.64
C TYR A 83 4.73 -14.89 -23.95
N MET A 84 4.93 -15.80 -23.00
CA MET A 84 5.87 -16.91 -23.13
C MET A 84 5.40 -17.94 -24.18
N ASP A 85 4.09 -18.18 -24.27
CA ASP A 85 3.48 -19.07 -25.28
C ASP A 85 3.49 -18.41 -26.67
N GLU A 86 2.88 -17.23 -26.81
CA GLU A 86 2.60 -16.61 -28.10
C GLU A 86 3.80 -15.86 -28.70
N ALA A 87 4.58 -15.14 -27.89
CA ALA A 87 5.68 -14.30 -28.38
C ALA A 87 7.02 -15.02 -28.40
N LEU A 88 7.23 -15.95 -27.47
CA LEU A 88 8.51 -16.66 -27.32
C LEU A 88 8.45 -18.11 -27.82
N GLY A 89 7.26 -18.69 -27.99
CA GLY A 89 7.02 -20.04 -28.53
C GLY A 89 7.23 -21.17 -27.53
N PHE A 90 7.11 -20.92 -26.22
CA PHE A 90 7.28 -21.93 -25.18
C PHE A 90 5.94 -22.53 -24.75
N ASP A 91 5.77 -23.85 -24.89
CA ASP A 91 4.55 -24.55 -24.44
C ASP A 91 4.52 -24.71 -22.91
N ILE A 92 3.63 -23.96 -22.24
CA ILE A 92 3.56 -23.82 -20.77
C ILE A 92 2.55 -24.78 -20.14
N LYS A 93 1.84 -25.59 -20.95
CA LYS A 93 0.73 -26.43 -20.47
C LYS A 93 1.14 -27.51 -19.45
N SER A 94 2.43 -27.88 -19.40
CA SER A 94 3.00 -28.88 -18.48
C SER A 94 3.34 -28.34 -17.08
N ALA A 95 3.33 -27.02 -16.86
CA ALA A 95 3.97 -26.35 -15.73
C ALA A 95 3.01 -25.92 -14.60
N ARG A 96 1.83 -26.56 -14.49
CA ARG A 96 0.67 -25.88 -13.89
C ARG A 96 0.46 -26.00 -12.37
N SER A 97 1.40 -26.52 -11.58
CA SER A 97 1.22 -26.59 -10.10
C SER A 97 2.53 -26.67 -9.31
N PHE A 98 3.22 -25.52 -9.13
CA PHE A 98 4.05 -25.09 -7.98
C PHE A 98 4.59 -23.66 -8.30
N LEU A 99 3.86 -22.61 -7.90
CA LEU A 99 3.28 -21.65 -8.86
C LEU A 99 4.14 -20.48 -9.45
N PRO A 100 5.22 -19.90 -8.88
CA PRO A 100 6.06 -19.00 -9.73
C PRO A 100 7.59 -18.97 -9.50
N ALA A 101 8.11 -19.40 -8.34
CA ALA A 101 9.49 -19.09 -7.94
C ALA A 101 10.58 -19.98 -8.56
N ILE A 102 10.22 -21.20 -8.97
CA ILE A 102 11.15 -22.16 -9.60
C ILE A 102 11.18 -21.98 -11.13
N PHE A 103 10.17 -21.31 -11.69
CA PHE A 103 10.01 -21.13 -13.14
C PHE A 103 10.93 -20.06 -13.74
N VAL A 104 11.30 -19.02 -12.98
CA VAL A 104 12.21 -17.96 -13.45
C VAL A 104 13.68 -18.43 -13.51
N LEU A 105 14.08 -19.41 -12.68
CA LEU A 105 15.45 -19.91 -12.63
C LEU A 105 15.77 -20.91 -13.75
N GLY A 106 14.76 -21.66 -14.25
CA GLY A 106 14.91 -22.62 -15.35
C GLY A 106 14.98 -21.98 -16.75
N LEU A 107 14.50 -20.74 -16.90
CA LEU A 107 14.64 -19.95 -18.13
C LEU A 107 16.09 -19.49 -18.40
N ALA A 108 16.97 -19.64 -17.40
CA ALA A 108 18.37 -19.27 -17.49
C ALA A 108 19.22 -20.16 -18.42
N PHE A 109 18.68 -21.27 -18.95
CA PHE A 109 19.49 -22.22 -19.75
C PHE A 109 19.05 -22.46 -21.20
N MET A 110 18.08 -21.75 -21.79
CA MET A 110 17.70 -22.02 -23.21
C MET A 110 17.53 -20.76 -24.08
N THR A 111 18.21 -20.76 -25.25
CA THR A 111 18.44 -19.61 -26.15
C THR A 111 17.53 -19.63 -27.37
N CYS A 112 17.30 -18.46 -28.00
CA CYS A 112 17.82 -18.19 -29.36
C CYS A 112 17.77 -16.67 -29.70
N GLN A 113 18.96 -16.07 -29.68
CA GLN A 113 19.48 -14.79 -30.19
C GLN A 113 19.24 -13.40 -29.53
N HIS A 114 18.07 -12.98 -29.04
CA HIS A 114 17.97 -11.71 -28.25
C HIS A 114 17.00 -11.76 -27.06
N LYS A 115 16.45 -12.94 -26.78
CA LYS A 115 15.43 -13.19 -25.75
C LYS A 115 15.98 -12.99 -24.32
N TYR A 116 17.27 -13.22 -24.09
CA TYR A 116 17.91 -13.06 -22.78
C TYR A 116 17.96 -11.63 -22.28
N THR A 117 18.26 -10.68 -23.17
CA THR A 117 18.29 -9.26 -22.81
C THR A 117 16.90 -8.78 -22.37
N ALA A 118 15.84 -9.22 -23.08
CA ALA A 118 14.47 -8.90 -22.70
C ALA A 118 14.09 -9.49 -21.34
N VAL A 119 14.46 -10.74 -21.05
CA VAL A 119 14.17 -11.40 -19.77
C VAL A 119 14.96 -10.76 -18.62
N ILE A 120 16.24 -10.44 -18.83
CA ILE A 120 17.07 -9.75 -17.82
C ILE A 120 16.50 -8.37 -17.53
N LEU A 121 16.15 -7.59 -18.55
CA LEU A 121 15.55 -6.26 -18.40
C LEU A 121 14.18 -6.32 -17.71
N LEU A 122 13.34 -7.29 -18.05
CA LEU A 122 12.05 -7.49 -17.38
C LEU A 122 12.24 -7.93 -15.92
N THR A 123 13.20 -8.80 -15.64
CA THR A 123 13.49 -9.28 -14.27
C THR A 123 14.01 -8.15 -13.40
N ILE A 124 14.96 -7.36 -13.91
CA ILE A 124 15.45 -6.15 -13.24
C ILE A 124 14.30 -5.15 -13.07
N GLY A 125 13.48 -4.93 -14.10
CA GLY A 125 12.34 -4.02 -14.05
C GLY A 125 11.33 -4.39 -12.96
N VAL A 126 10.88 -5.64 -12.92
CA VAL A 126 9.95 -6.14 -11.89
C VAL A 126 10.62 -6.20 -10.50
N GLY A 127 11.92 -6.48 -10.43
CA GLY A 127 12.67 -6.42 -9.19
C GLY A 127 12.72 -5.00 -8.61
N LEU A 128 12.99 -4.01 -9.48
CA LEU A 128 13.05 -2.60 -9.10
C LEU A 128 11.68 -2.04 -8.70
N THR A 129 10.56 -2.48 -9.32
CA THR A 129 9.22 -2.07 -8.87
C THR A 129 8.94 -2.52 -7.43
N GLY A 130 9.41 -3.72 -7.05
CA GLY A 130 9.35 -4.20 -5.67
C GLY A 130 10.13 -3.32 -4.70
N CYS A 131 11.33 -2.87 -5.07
CA CYS A 131 12.13 -1.92 -4.28
C CYS A 131 11.43 -0.57 -4.12
N CYS A 132 10.82 -0.03 -5.19
CA CYS A 132 10.09 1.24 -5.13
C CYS A 132 8.85 1.17 -4.24
N PHE A 133 8.14 0.04 -4.27
CA PHE A 133 6.95 -0.16 -3.42
C PHE A 133 7.34 -0.24 -1.94
N GLY A 134 8.31 -1.09 -1.59
CA GLY A 134 8.71 -1.31 -0.19
C GLY A 134 9.55 -0.19 0.42
N GLY A 135 10.45 0.43 -0.35
CA GLY A 135 11.38 1.44 0.14
C GLY A 135 10.84 2.88 0.14
N GLY A 136 9.70 3.13 -0.52
CA GLY A 136 9.12 4.46 -0.63
C GLY A 136 7.62 4.45 -0.39
N PHE A 137 6.85 3.91 -1.34
CA PHE A 137 5.40 4.06 -1.35
C PHE A 137 4.69 3.57 -0.08
N ALA A 138 5.07 2.40 0.45
CA ALA A 138 4.41 1.80 1.61
C ALA A 138 4.53 2.64 2.90
N LEU A 139 5.52 3.54 2.96
CA LEU A 139 5.78 4.39 4.12
C LEU A 139 5.05 5.72 4.03
N VAL A 140 4.83 6.25 2.82
CA VAL A 140 4.29 7.62 2.65
C VAL A 140 2.97 7.86 3.38
N PRO A 141 1.97 6.96 3.39
CA PRO A 141 0.74 7.16 4.17
C PRO A 141 0.99 7.37 5.67
N ASN A 142 2.00 6.70 6.23
CA ASN A 142 2.42 6.89 7.61
C ASN A 142 3.13 8.24 7.79
N ASP A 143 3.94 8.67 6.83
CA ASP A 143 4.67 9.95 6.91
C ASP A 143 3.72 11.15 6.83
N ILE A 144 2.70 11.09 5.97
CA ILE A 144 1.81 12.23 5.71
C ILE A 144 0.69 12.38 6.75
N ALA A 145 0.23 11.27 7.34
CA ALA A 145 -0.88 11.25 8.29
C ALA A 145 -0.92 9.93 9.08
N PRO A 146 -0.03 9.75 10.09
CA PRO A 146 0.10 8.49 10.84
C PRO A 146 -1.23 7.96 11.39
N ALA A 147 -2.05 8.84 12.00
CA ALA A 147 -3.35 8.48 12.58
C ALA A 147 -4.40 8.02 11.54
N TYR A 148 -4.23 8.39 10.27
CA TYR A 148 -5.16 8.07 9.18
C TYR A 148 -4.54 7.17 8.11
N ALA A 149 -3.31 6.69 8.32
CA ALA A 149 -2.53 5.95 7.32
C ALA A 149 -3.26 4.70 6.82
N GLY A 150 -3.90 3.95 7.71
CA GLY A 150 -4.70 2.78 7.35
C GLY A 150 -5.88 3.10 6.43
N ILE A 151 -6.56 4.23 6.65
CA ILE A 151 -7.68 4.69 5.81
C ILE A 151 -7.16 5.10 4.43
N ILE A 152 -6.10 5.91 4.39
CA ILE A 152 -5.46 6.35 3.14
C ILE A 152 -4.99 5.14 2.34
N PHE A 153 -4.35 4.17 2.98
CA PHE A 153 -3.88 2.95 2.33
C PHE A 153 -5.05 2.11 1.79
N GLY A 154 -6.13 1.96 2.57
CA GLY A 154 -7.35 1.26 2.12
C GLY A 154 -8.02 1.90 0.90
N ILE A 155 -8.16 3.23 0.89
CA ILE A 155 -8.66 3.97 -0.29
C ILE A 155 -7.72 3.75 -1.47
N SER A 156 -6.41 3.86 -1.26
CA SER A 156 -5.43 3.67 -2.32
C SER A 156 -5.54 2.27 -2.94
N ASN A 157 -5.75 1.23 -2.13
CA ASN A 157 -5.90 -0.15 -2.60
C ASN A 157 -7.17 -0.34 -3.45
N THR A 158 -8.22 0.44 -3.17
CA THR A 158 -9.45 0.42 -3.98
C THR A 158 -9.16 0.91 -5.40
N PHE A 159 -8.45 2.03 -5.57
CA PHE A 159 -8.05 2.49 -6.90
C PHE A 159 -7.03 1.56 -7.55
N ALA A 160 -6.11 1.04 -6.76
CA ALA A 160 -5.03 0.21 -7.25
C ALA A 160 -5.45 -1.21 -7.69
N THR A 161 -6.67 -1.65 -7.37
CA THR A 161 -7.23 -2.92 -7.86
C THR A 161 -7.94 -2.80 -9.21
N ILE A 162 -8.33 -1.59 -9.62
CA ILE A 162 -8.99 -1.33 -10.93
C ILE A 162 -8.13 -1.84 -12.11
N PRO A 163 -6.80 -1.58 -12.15
CA PRO A 163 -5.95 -2.12 -13.21
C PRO A 163 -5.90 -3.65 -13.26
N GLY A 164 -6.10 -4.34 -12.14
CA GLY A 164 -6.15 -5.81 -12.10
C GLY A 164 -7.36 -6.38 -12.86
N ILE A 165 -8.43 -5.59 -13.00
CA ILE A 165 -9.64 -5.96 -13.75
C ILE A 165 -9.47 -5.60 -15.24
N ILE A 166 -8.95 -4.40 -15.54
CA ILE A 166 -8.91 -3.84 -16.89
C ILE A 166 -7.72 -4.37 -17.70
N SER A 167 -6.56 -4.56 -17.06
CA SER A 167 -5.32 -4.88 -17.79
C SER A 167 -5.35 -6.17 -18.60
N PRO A 168 -5.92 -7.30 -18.12
CA PRO A 168 -5.94 -8.53 -18.90
C PRO A 168 -6.84 -8.41 -20.14
N TYR A 169 -7.92 -7.62 -20.05
CA TYR A 169 -8.81 -7.35 -21.17
C TYR A 169 -8.11 -6.55 -22.26
N VAL A 170 -7.39 -5.48 -21.88
CA VAL A 170 -6.62 -4.65 -22.82
C VAL A 170 -5.53 -5.47 -23.50
N VAL A 171 -4.78 -6.27 -22.73
CA VAL A 171 -3.76 -7.17 -23.29
C VAL A 171 -4.39 -8.15 -24.27
N GLY A 172 -5.50 -8.79 -23.89
CA GLY A 172 -6.23 -9.72 -24.73
C GLY A 172 -6.60 -9.11 -26.08
N ALA A 173 -7.29 -7.97 -26.07
CA ALA A 173 -7.76 -7.29 -27.27
C ALA A 173 -6.62 -6.84 -28.20
N LEU A 174 -5.45 -6.48 -27.67
CA LEU A 174 -4.31 -6.01 -28.45
C LEU A 174 -3.45 -7.15 -29.03
N THR A 175 -3.43 -8.32 -28.39
CA THR A 175 -2.54 -9.45 -28.75
C THR A 175 -3.23 -10.56 -29.54
N GLU A 176 -4.57 -10.66 -29.50
CA GLU A 176 -5.32 -11.75 -30.13
C GLU A 176 -5.14 -11.86 -31.66
N LYS A 177 -4.86 -10.73 -32.35
CA LYS A 177 -4.78 -10.69 -33.82
C LYS A 177 -3.36 -10.82 -34.38
N ASP A 178 -2.33 -10.36 -33.66
CA ASP A 178 -0.94 -10.41 -34.10
C ASP A 178 0.02 -10.46 -32.89
N PRO A 179 0.82 -11.53 -32.75
CA PRO A 179 1.84 -11.64 -31.71
C PRO A 179 2.91 -10.54 -31.76
N ASN A 180 3.10 -9.82 -32.87
CA ASN A 180 4.07 -8.72 -32.90
C ASN A 180 3.60 -7.46 -32.14
N ASN A 181 2.33 -7.40 -31.72
CA ASN A 181 1.76 -6.24 -31.03
C ASN A 181 2.19 -6.09 -29.56
N TRP A 182 2.96 -7.03 -28.99
CA TRP A 182 3.45 -6.95 -27.61
C TRP A 182 4.25 -5.68 -27.32
N SER A 183 4.95 -5.13 -28.31
CA SER A 183 5.65 -3.84 -28.18
C SER A 183 4.71 -2.69 -27.79
N ILE A 184 3.47 -2.69 -28.31
CA ILE A 184 2.46 -1.67 -27.98
C ILE A 184 2.09 -1.74 -26.50
N ILE A 185 1.99 -2.94 -25.93
CA ILE A 185 1.69 -3.14 -24.50
C ILE A 185 2.84 -2.61 -23.65
N PHE A 186 4.09 -2.88 -24.02
CA PHE A 186 5.25 -2.38 -23.29
C PHE A 186 5.34 -0.85 -23.33
N PHE A 187 5.07 -0.22 -24.48
CA PHE A 187 4.98 1.24 -24.58
C PHE A 187 3.84 1.81 -23.74
N LEU A 188 2.66 1.18 -23.75
CA LEU A 188 1.52 1.60 -22.94
C LEU A 188 1.86 1.58 -21.43
N CYS A 189 2.43 0.47 -20.95
CA CYS A 189 2.86 0.35 -19.55
C CYS A 189 3.91 1.40 -19.18
N THR A 190 4.85 1.69 -20.09
CA THR A 190 5.90 2.69 -19.87
C THR A 190 5.31 4.10 -19.75
N ILE A 191 4.38 4.47 -20.63
CA ILE A 191 3.68 5.76 -20.57
C ILE A 191 2.91 5.90 -19.25
N ILE A 192 2.19 4.86 -18.83
CA ILE A 192 1.43 4.86 -17.56
C ILE A 192 2.36 5.05 -16.36
N TYR A 193 3.51 4.38 -16.33
CA TYR A 193 4.50 4.57 -15.28
C TYR A 193 5.09 5.99 -15.27
N ILE A 194 5.41 6.55 -16.44
CA ILE A 194 5.94 7.92 -16.55
C ILE A 194 4.91 8.93 -16.07
N ILE A 195 3.63 8.77 -16.44
CA ILE A 195 2.55 9.65 -15.97
C ILE A 195 2.41 9.59 -14.45
N GLY A 196 2.39 8.37 -13.87
CA GLY A 196 2.34 8.18 -12.42
C GLY A 196 3.52 8.86 -11.72
N LEU A 197 4.73 8.68 -12.26
CA LEU A 197 5.95 9.32 -11.76
C LEU A 197 5.87 10.84 -11.81
N ILE A 198 5.48 11.42 -12.95
CA ILE A 198 5.39 12.87 -13.10
C ILE A 198 4.37 13.45 -12.12
N ILE A 199 3.19 12.84 -11.98
CA ILE A 199 2.16 13.31 -11.05
C ILE A 199 2.68 13.27 -9.60
N PHE A 200 3.38 12.19 -9.22
CA PHE A 200 3.97 12.09 -7.89
C PHE A 200 5.12 13.08 -7.68
N LEU A 201 5.95 13.36 -8.68
CA LEU A 201 7.01 14.37 -8.58
C LEU A 201 6.46 15.79 -8.44
N LEU A 202 5.31 16.08 -9.06
CA LEU A 202 4.69 17.40 -9.02
C LEU A 202 3.88 17.65 -7.75
N PHE A 203 3.21 16.63 -7.21
CA PHE A 203 2.22 16.79 -6.14
C PHE A 203 2.48 15.91 -4.91
N GLY A 204 3.44 15.00 -4.96
CA GLY A 204 3.82 14.16 -3.85
C GLY A 204 4.55 14.96 -2.77
N SER A 205 4.37 14.54 -1.52
CA SER A 205 5.06 15.09 -0.36
C SER A 205 5.21 13.98 0.67
N SER A 206 6.34 13.99 1.38
CA SER A 206 6.62 13.11 2.52
C SER A 206 6.56 13.86 3.85
N GLU A 207 6.00 15.07 3.86
CA GLU A 207 5.81 15.86 5.08
C GLU A 207 4.40 15.66 5.63
N LEU A 208 4.30 15.76 6.96
CA LEU A 208 3.03 15.70 7.68
C LEU A 208 2.08 16.76 7.15
N GLN A 209 0.89 16.33 6.72
CA GLN A 209 -0.02 17.24 6.03
C GLN A 209 -0.68 18.23 7.00
N PRO A 210 -0.83 19.51 6.63
CA PRO A 210 -1.43 20.53 7.51
C PRO A 210 -2.84 20.19 7.98
N TRP A 211 -3.62 19.51 7.14
CA TRP A 211 -4.97 19.08 7.51
C TRP A 211 -4.97 17.97 8.56
N ALA A 212 -3.92 17.13 8.60
CA ALA A 212 -3.78 16.09 9.61
C ALA A 212 -3.43 16.71 10.97
N ILE A 213 -2.50 17.66 11.00
CA ILE A 213 -2.12 18.42 12.22
C ILE A 213 -3.32 19.15 12.81
N LYS A 214 -4.02 19.95 11.99
CA LYS A 214 -5.19 20.71 12.44
C LYS A 214 -6.28 19.81 13.01
N GLN A 215 -6.45 18.62 12.45
CA GLN A 215 -7.43 17.68 12.97
C GLN A 215 -7.01 17.12 14.33
N ILE A 216 -5.72 16.81 14.51
CA ILE A 216 -5.17 16.39 15.81
C ILE A 216 -5.39 17.51 16.85
N GLU A 217 -5.04 18.75 16.54
CA GLU A 217 -5.22 19.90 17.44
C GLU A 217 -6.71 20.12 17.82
N ASN A 218 -7.62 20.05 16.85
CA ASN A 218 -9.05 20.18 17.11
C ASN A 218 -9.58 19.06 18.02
N ASN A 219 -9.08 17.84 17.85
CA ASN A 219 -9.49 16.71 18.66
C ASN A 219 -8.98 16.85 20.10
N VAL A 220 -7.70 17.23 20.29
CA VAL A 220 -7.13 17.51 21.62
C VAL A 220 -7.91 18.61 22.35
N LEU A 221 -8.23 19.70 21.64
CA LEU A 221 -9.04 20.78 22.20
C LEU A 221 -10.45 20.31 22.59
N TYR A 222 -11.07 19.45 21.79
CA TYR A 222 -12.39 18.89 22.07
C TYR A 222 -12.39 18.01 23.32
N ASP A 223 -11.37 17.16 23.50
CA ASP A 223 -11.23 16.28 24.67
C ASP A 223 -10.97 17.08 25.95
N ASP A 224 -10.19 18.16 25.87
CA ASP A 224 -9.98 19.10 26.97
C ASP A 224 -11.28 19.80 27.40
N LEU A 225 -12.18 20.10 26.45
CA LEU A 225 -13.48 20.70 26.75
C LEU A 225 -14.44 19.68 27.39
N LEU A 226 -14.46 18.44 26.89
CA LEU A 226 -15.28 17.36 27.44
C LEU A 226 -14.87 16.98 28.87
N SER A 227 -13.56 16.89 29.14
CA SER A 227 -13.05 16.58 30.47
C SER A 227 -13.45 17.65 31.50
N LYS A 228 -13.35 18.94 31.13
CA LYS A 228 -13.81 20.05 31.96
C LYS A 228 -15.31 19.99 32.23
N GLN A 229 -16.12 19.75 31.21
CA GLN A 229 -17.57 19.66 31.35
C GLN A 229 -18.02 18.48 32.23
N ASN A 230 -17.36 17.33 32.12
CA ASN A 230 -17.63 16.17 32.97
C ASN A 230 -17.27 16.44 34.44
N ASN A 231 -16.14 17.11 34.70
CA ASN A 231 -15.75 17.49 36.05
C ASN A 231 -16.76 18.47 36.67
N GLU A 232 -17.19 19.50 35.94
CA GLU A 232 -18.23 20.44 36.40
C GLU A 232 -19.58 19.75 36.67
N THR A 233 -19.94 18.76 35.84
CA THR A 233 -21.19 17.98 36.03
C THR A 233 -21.09 17.09 37.27
N THR A 234 -19.93 16.48 37.49
CA THR A 234 -19.66 15.64 38.67
C THR A 234 -19.69 16.47 39.95
N GLU A 235 -19.09 17.66 39.96
CA GLU A 235 -19.15 18.59 41.09
C GLU A 235 -20.60 19.05 41.39
N LYS A 236 -21.39 19.32 40.36
CA LYS A 236 -22.82 19.67 40.52
C LYS A 236 -23.63 18.54 41.16
N ILE A 237 -23.36 17.28 40.79
CA ILE A 237 -24.04 16.12 41.39
C ILE A 237 -23.65 15.96 42.86
N LEU A 238 -22.35 16.04 43.18
CA LEU A 238 -21.86 15.94 44.57
C LEU A 238 -22.39 17.04 45.49
N ASN A 239 -22.65 18.23 44.96
CA ASN A 239 -23.25 19.33 45.72
C ASN A 239 -24.77 19.22 45.92
N LEU A 240 -25.46 18.34 45.17
CA LEU A 240 -26.89 18.05 45.35
C LEU A 240 -27.15 16.92 46.35
N GLU A 241 -26.14 16.10 46.64
CA GLU A 241 -26.20 14.99 47.59
C GLU A 241 -25.81 15.36 49.04
N ASN A 242 -25.24 16.56 49.26
CA ASN A 242 -24.91 17.13 50.57
C ASN A 242 -25.92 18.19 51.02
#